data_AF-A0A3A9FKH9-F1
#
_entry.id   AF-A0A3A9FKH9-F1
#
_cell.length_a   1.000
_cell.length_b   1.000
_cell.length_c   1.000
_cell.angle_alpha   90.00
_cell.angle_beta   90.00
_cell.angle_gamma   90.00
#
_symmetry.space_group_name_H-M   'P 1'
#
loop_
_entity.id
_entity.type
_entity.pdbx_description
1 polymer ?
#
loop_
_entity_poly.entity_id
_entity_poly.type
_entity_poly.pdbx_seq_one_letter_code
_entity_poly.pdbx_strand_id
1 'polypeptide(L)'
;MAAGVQRNFIYFVAGMLLLALCLVFSRPGHKSRYRFIRLSVGNLLIHLMDGLVTYVNTPDLKREWNPLVRIWGFGWEALFIANFIGFILVVLATWYFGRYEHVSIPSKNIFDYYMKLFYGENYKPMWFWFKFSKNWRPQAAMIGYACYWGLTVGAVIPVVGWIWYMLDIDIPWWHSAYLSLGVSVAVGFLQMYVWVQEGYRKGEHA
;
A
#
# COMPACT_ATOMS: atom_id res chain seq x y z
N MET A 1 -5.82 -2.00 -32.07
CA MET A 1 -5.06 -3.25 -31.80
C MET A 1 -5.86 -4.42 -32.39
N ALA A 2 -5.23 -5.44 -32.97
CA ALA A 2 -5.98 -6.61 -33.44
C ALA A 2 -6.57 -7.37 -32.24
N ALA A 3 -7.80 -7.89 -32.36
CA ALA A 3 -8.54 -8.49 -31.24
C ALA A 3 -7.78 -9.64 -30.54
N GLY A 4 -7.00 -10.42 -31.29
CA GLY A 4 -6.14 -11.47 -30.73
C GLY A 4 -4.96 -10.93 -29.90
N VAL A 5 -4.38 -9.80 -30.32
CA VAL A 5 -3.26 -9.15 -29.62
C VAL A 5 -3.74 -8.51 -28.31
N GLN A 6 -4.92 -7.87 -28.33
CA GLN A 6 -5.54 -7.28 -27.13
C GLN A 6 -5.86 -8.34 -26.08
N ARG A 7 -6.40 -9.49 -26.51
CA ARG A 7 -6.72 -10.59 -25.60
C ARG A 7 -5.47 -11.18 -24.94
N ASN A 8 -4.41 -11.42 -25.71
CA ASN A 8 -3.14 -11.93 -25.18
C ASN A 8 -2.51 -10.95 -24.19
N PHE A 9 -2.60 -9.64 -24.47
CA PHE A 9 -2.13 -8.60 -23.57
C PHE A 9 -2.90 -8.60 -22.24
N ILE A 10 -4.23 -8.68 -22.27
CA ILE A 10 -5.06 -8.76 -21.06
C ILE A 10 -4.68 -9.98 -20.22
N TYR A 11 -4.51 -11.16 -20.84
CA TYR A 11 -4.11 -12.37 -20.12
C TYR A 11 -2.73 -12.25 -19.48
N PHE A 12 -1.77 -11.63 -20.18
CA PHE A 12 -0.45 -11.36 -19.63
C PHE A 12 -0.54 -10.45 -18.40
N VAL A 13 -1.22 -9.32 -18.50
CA VAL A 13 -1.40 -8.36 -17.39
C VAL A 13 -2.10 -9.05 -16.20
N ALA A 14 -3.20 -9.77 -16.45
CA ALA A 14 -3.92 -10.50 -15.40
C ALA A 14 -3.03 -11.55 -14.72
N GLY A 15 -2.23 -12.31 -15.49
CA GLY A 15 -1.28 -13.28 -14.95
C GLY A 15 -0.21 -12.64 -14.06
N MET A 16 0.34 -11.49 -14.47
CA MET A 16 1.33 -10.74 -13.69
C MET A 16 0.74 -10.16 -12.40
N LEU A 17 -0.50 -9.68 -12.43
CA LEU A 17 -1.21 -9.22 -11.25
C LEU A 17 -1.54 -10.36 -10.29
N LEU A 18 -1.97 -11.52 -10.80
CA LEU A 18 -2.16 -12.72 -9.99
C LEU A 18 -0.86 -13.15 -9.31
N LEU A 19 0.26 -13.16 -10.04
CA LEU A 19 1.59 -13.42 -9.47
C LEU A 19 1.92 -12.39 -8.37
N ALA A 20 1.67 -11.11 -8.62
CA ALA A 20 1.88 -10.06 -7.63
C ALA A 20 1.05 -10.28 -6.37
N LEU A 21 -0.23 -10.62 -6.50
CA LEU A 21 -1.12 -10.96 -5.38
C LEU A 21 -0.63 -12.19 -4.63
N CYS A 22 -0.22 -13.25 -5.34
CA CYS A 22 0.40 -14.42 -4.72
C CYS A 22 1.64 -14.01 -3.93
N LEU A 23 2.51 -13.15 -4.48
CA LEU A 23 3.68 -12.65 -3.77
C LEU A 23 3.27 -11.85 -2.54
N VAL A 24 2.34 -10.91 -2.62
CA VAL A 24 1.91 -10.06 -1.49
C VAL A 24 1.25 -10.89 -0.38
N PHE A 25 0.33 -11.79 -0.73
CA PHE A 25 -0.51 -12.52 0.22
C PHE A 25 0.03 -13.90 0.63
N SER A 26 1.09 -14.43 0.00
CA SER A 26 1.69 -15.69 0.44
C SER A 26 2.21 -15.61 1.88
N ARG A 27 1.92 -16.58 2.74
CA ARG A 27 2.47 -16.62 4.12
C ARG A 27 2.29 -15.30 4.89
N PRO A 28 1.06 -14.82 5.10
CA PRO A 28 0.82 -13.65 5.93
C PRO A 28 1.27 -13.95 7.37
N GLY A 29 1.89 -12.97 8.04
CA GLY A 29 2.34 -13.12 9.44
C GLY A 29 3.67 -13.87 9.66
N HIS A 30 4.18 -14.63 8.70
CA HIS A 30 5.48 -15.30 8.86
C HIS A 30 6.64 -14.30 8.71
N LYS A 31 7.33 -13.99 9.80
CA LYS A 31 8.57 -13.20 9.77
C LYS A 31 9.64 -14.00 9.07
N SER A 32 9.97 -13.59 7.85
CA SER A 32 11.02 -14.17 7.03
C SER A 32 11.95 -13.06 6.59
N ARG A 33 13.25 -13.35 6.51
CA ARG A 33 14.24 -12.45 5.89
C ARG A 33 13.86 -12.01 4.47
N TYR A 34 13.03 -12.80 3.80
CA TYR A 34 12.55 -12.55 2.45
C TYR A 34 11.20 -11.84 2.38
N ARG A 35 10.57 -11.52 3.52
CA ARG A 35 9.27 -10.84 3.54
C ARG A 35 9.35 -9.50 2.82
N PHE A 36 10.35 -8.68 3.10
CA PHE A 36 10.49 -7.38 2.44
C PHE A 36 10.70 -7.55 0.92
N ILE A 37 11.56 -8.48 0.48
CA ILE A 37 11.81 -8.73 -0.95
C ILE A 37 10.51 -9.11 -1.65
N ARG A 38 9.79 -10.07 -1.08
CA ARG A 38 8.51 -10.55 -1.63
C ARG A 38 7.48 -9.42 -1.75
N LEU A 39 7.32 -8.62 -0.69
CA LEU A 39 6.38 -7.51 -0.66
C LEU A 39 6.77 -6.39 -1.63
N SER A 40 8.06 -6.08 -1.76
CA SER A 40 8.58 -5.09 -2.70
C SER A 40 8.43 -5.54 -4.15
N VAL A 41 8.76 -6.81 -4.46
CA VAL A 41 8.59 -7.36 -5.82
C VAL A 41 7.12 -7.40 -6.20
N GLY A 42 6.24 -7.85 -5.29
CA GLY A 42 4.80 -7.83 -5.55
C GLY A 42 4.28 -6.43 -5.84
N ASN A 43 4.71 -5.44 -5.06
CA ASN A 43 4.29 -4.05 -5.29
C ASN A 43 4.87 -3.48 -6.61
N LEU A 44 6.14 -3.76 -6.91
CA LEU A 44 6.76 -3.39 -8.18
C LEU A 44 5.96 -3.93 -9.38
N LEU A 45 5.54 -5.19 -9.33
CA LEU A 45 4.76 -5.80 -10.41
C LEU A 45 3.42 -5.09 -10.61
N ILE A 46 2.72 -4.72 -9.54
CA ILE A 46 1.44 -4.00 -9.62
C ILE A 46 1.64 -2.65 -10.32
N HIS A 47 2.61 -1.85 -9.89
CA HIS A 47 2.86 -0.54 -10.49
C HIS A 47 3.43 -0.60 -11.92
N LEU A 48 4.23 -1.63 -12.24
CA LEU A 48 4.67 -1.85 -13.61
C LEU A 48 3.51 -2.22 -14.54
N MET A 49 2.58 -3.06 -14.06
CA MET A 49 1.39 -3.41 -14.82
C MET A 49 0.44 -2.22 -14.98
N ASP A 50 0.25 -1.42 -13.93
CA ASP A 50 -0.50 -0.15 -13.99
C ASP A 50 0.08 0.77 -15.06
N GLY A 51 1.38 1.08 -14.99
CA GLY A 51 2.05 1.93 -15.97
C GLY A 51 1.99 1.38 -17.40
N LEU A 52 2.20 0.08 -17.59
CA LEU A 52 2.12 -0.57 -18.89
C LEU A 52 0.71 -0.46 -19.49
N VAL A 53 -0.29 -0.73 -18.66
CA VAL A 53 -1.70 -0.67 -19.04
C VAL A 53 -2.12 0.77 -19.36
N THR A 54 -1.73 1.74 -18.55
CA THR A 54 -1.95 3.17 -18.83
C THR A 54 -1.28 3.56 -20.15
N TYR A 55 -0.04 3.14 -20.40
CA TYR A 55 0.69 3.48 -21.62
C TYR A 55 0.00 2.96 -22.88
N VAL A 56 -0.51 1.73 -22.83
CA VAL A 56 -1.23 1.11 -23.96
C VAL A 56 -2.57 1.80 -24.23
N ASN A 57 -3.29 2.24 -23.19
CA ASN A 57 -4.63 2.81 -23.34
C ASN A 57 -4.64 4.33 -23.55
N THR A 58 -3.71 5.07 -22.96
CA THR A 58 -3.59 6.52 -23.06
C THR A 58 -2.11 6.93 -23.11
N PRO A 59 -1.42 6.70 -24.24
CA PRO A 59 -0.02 7.09 -24.38
C PRO A 59 0.18 8.61 -24.31
N ASP A 60 -0.88 9.39 -24.53
CA ASP A 60 -0.93 10.85 -24.38
C ASP A 60 -1.38 11.30 -22.97
N LEU A 61 -1.61 10.37 -22.05
CA LEU A 61 -2.04 10.58 -20.66
C LEU A 61 -3.34 11.37 -20.48
N LYS A 62 -4.15 11.55 -21.54
CA LYS A 62 -5.42 12.30 -21.48
C LYS A 62 -6.40 11.77 -20.45
N ARG A 63 -6.32 10.48 -20.13
CA ARG A 63 -7.20 9.82 -19.16
C ARG A 63 -6.52 9.53 -17.82
N GLU A 64 -5.26 9.94 -17.66
CA GLU A 64 -4.53 9.76 -16.43
C GLU A 64 -5.05 10.73 -15.37
N TRP A 65 -5.39 10.19 -14.18
CA TRP A 65 -5.91 11.03 -13.11
C TRP A 65 -4.82 11.64 -12.25
N ASN A 66 -3.59 11.11 -12.29
CA ASN A 66 -2.49 11.59 -11.47
C ASN A 66 -2.42 13.14 -11.47
N PRO A 67 -2.50 13.80 -10.29
CA PRO A 67 -2.48 15.26 -10.19
C PRO A 67 -1.30 15.92 -10.91
N LEU A 68 -0.15 15.24 -10.98
CA LEU A 68 1.04 15.71 -11.71
C LEU A 68 0.77 15.94 -13.19
N VAL A 69 -0.06 15.08 -13.79
CA VAL A 69 -0.44 15.18 -15.21
C VAL A 69 -1.64 16.12 -15.35
N ARG A 70 -2.70 15.88 -14.58
CA ARG A 70 -3.99 16.55 -14.80
C ARG A 70 -3.98 18.02 -14.38
N ILE A 71 -3.28 18.35 -13.30
CA ILE A 71 -3.24 19.71 -12.73
C ILE A 71 -1.98 20.44 -13.21
N TRP A 72 -0.83 19.75 -13.22
CA TRP A 72 0.46 20.38 -13.54
C TRP A 72 0.94 20.14 -14.98
N GLY A 73 0.22 19.33 -15.77
CA GLY A 73 0.52 19.15 -17.20
C GLY A 73 1.80 18.37 -17.47
N PHE A 74 2.35 17.66 -16.47
CA PHE A 74 3.57 16.89 -16.68
C PHE A 74 3.31 15.63 -17.51
N GLY A 75 4.34 15.21 -18.25
CA GLY A 75 4.30 13.99 -19.07
C GLY A 75 4.76 12.74 -18.33
N TRP A 76 5.06 11.70 -19.11
CA TRP A 76 5.53 10.40 -18.62
C TRP A 76 6.76 10.46 -17.72
N GLU A 77 7.69 11.39 -17.99
CA GLU A 77 8.90 11.54 -17.18
C GLU A 77 8.57 11.79 -15.69
N ALA A 78 7.68 12.74 -15.41
CA ALA A 78 7.28 13.04 -14.04
C ALA A 78 6.52 11.88 -13.39
N LEU A 79 5.70 11.15 -14.16
CA LEU A 79 5.03 9.94 -13.68
C LEU A 79 6.03 8.85 -13.30
N PHE A 80 7.06 8.63 -14.11
CA PHE A 80 8.11 7.66 -13.81
C PHE A 80 8.89 8.06 -12.57
N ILE A 81 9.27 9.34 -12.44
CA ILE A 81 9.98 9.85 -11.26
C ILE A 81 9.11 9.68 -10.01
N ALA A 82 7.84 10.04 -10.06
CA ALA A 82 6.92 9.92 -8.94
C ALA A 82 6.71 8.46 -8.50
N ASN A 83 6.51 7.55 -9.46
CA ASN A 83 6.40 6.12 -9.18
C ASN A 83 7.71 5.54 -8.63
N PHE A 84 8.86 5.97 -9.14
CA PHE A 84 10.16 5.53 -8.64
C PHE A 84 10.41 5.98 -7.20
N ILE A 85 10.12 7.24 -6.88
CA ILE A 85 10.19 7.77 -5.51
C ILE A 85 9.21 7.02 -4.60
N GLY A 86 7.96 6.85 -5.04
CA GLY A 86 6.95 6.09 -4.29
C GLY A 86 7.38 4.65 -4.04
N PHE A 87 7.98 4.00 -5.04
CA PHE A 87 8.54 2.65 -4.91
C PHE A 87 9.68 2.59 -3.90
N ILE A 88 10.62 3.54 -3.92
CA ILE A 88 11.67 3.63 -2.90
C ILE A 88 11.07 3.75 -1.50
N LEU A 89 10.06 4.59 -1.31
CA LEU A 89 9.39 4.75 -0.02
C LEU A 89 8.72 3.44 0.45
N VAL A 90 8.08 2.70 -0.46
CA VAL A 90 7.52 1.36 -0.20
C VAL A 90 8.61 0.37 0.20
N VAL A 91 9.75 0.36 -0.50
CA VAL A 91 10.89 -0.52 -0.20
C VAL A 91 11.46 -0.19 1.18
N LEU A 92 11.64 1.09 1.51
CA LEU A 92 12.13 1.53 2.82
C LEU A 92 11.13 1.17 3.93
N ALA A 93 9.83 1.40 3.70
CA ALA A 93 8.76 1.05 4.63
C ALA A 93 8.76 -0.46 4.93
N THR A 94 8.76 -1.30 3.89
CA THR A 94 8.79 -2.77 4.00
C THR A 94 10.06 -3.30 4.65
N TRP A 95 11.20 -2.70 4.34
CA TRP A 95 12.48 -3.00 4.98
C TRP A 95 12.45 -2.69 6.48
N TYR A 96 11.82 -1.57 6.86
CA TYR A 96 11.74 -1.11 8.24
C TYR A 96 10.75 -1.92 9.08
N PHE A 97 9.47 -1.98 8.68
CA PHE A 97 8.48 -2.76 9.44
C PHE A 97 8.75 -4.26 9.38
N GLY A 98 9.40 -4.75 8.32
CA GLY A 98 9.79 -6.16 8.18
C GLY A 98 10.80 -6.62 9.23
N ARG A 99 11.66 -5.71 9.70
CA ARG A 99 12.62 -5.96 10.80
C ARG A 99 12.09 -5.59 12.16
N TYR A 100 11.01 -4.81 12.23
CA TYR A 100 10.49 -4.37 13.51
C TYR A 100 9.95 -5.56 14.32
N GLU A 101 10.42 -5.69 15.55
CA GLU A 101 9.93 -6.64 16.52
C GLU A 101 9.04 -5.92 17.53
N HIS A 102 7.80 -6.42 17.67
CA HIS A 102 6.89 -5.89 18.66
C HIS A 102 7.47 -6.09 20.04
N VAL A 103 7.47 -5.01 20.80
CA VAL A 103 7.82 -5.04 22.21
C VAL A 103 6.64 -5.61 22.97
N SER A 104 6.90 -6.63 23.79
CA SER A 104 5.94 -7.12 24.77
C SER A 104 5.82 -6.09 25.89
N ILE A 105 4.62 -5.56 26.09
CA ILE A 105 4.32 -4.59 27.14
C ILE A 105 3.06 -5.10 27.85
N PRO A 106 3.10 -5.29 29.18
CA PRO A 106 1.91 -5.64 29.95
C PRO A 106 0.85 -4.54 29.83
N SER A 107 -0.28 -4.87 29.23
CA SER A 107 -1.33 -3.90 28.90
C SER A 107 -2.71 -4.47 29.18
N LYS A 108 -3.63 -3.59 29.62
CA LYS A 108 -5.01 -3.97 29.94
C LYS A 108 -5.90 -4.17 28.71
N ASN A 109 -5.58 -3.46 27.63
CA ASN A 109 -6.28 -3.49 26.35
C ASN A 109 -5.38 -2.91 25.25
N ILE A 110 -5.85 -2.97 24.01
CA ILE A 110 -5.14 -2.49 22.81
C ILE A 110 -4.79 -0.99 22.90
N PHE A 111 -5.70 -0.18 23.46
CA PHE A 111 -5.45 1.26 23.62
C PHE A 111 -4.37 1.55 24.66
N ASP A 112 -4.37 0.83 25.79
CA ASP A 112 -3.30 0.90 26.80
C ASP A 112 -1.95 0.46 26.21
N TYR A 113 -1.93 -0.58 25.37
CA TYR A 113 -0.72 -0.99 24.65
C TYR A 113 -0.23 0.10 23.69
N TYR A 114 -1.11 0.65 22.86
CA TYR A 114 -0.79 1.77 21.97
C TYR A 114 -0.18 2.93 22.76
N MET A 115 -0.83 3.33 23.84
CA MET A 115 -0.40 4.47 24.63
C MET A 115 0.94 4.22 25.31
N LYS A 116 1.17 3.03 25.88
CA LYS A 116 2.46 2.68 26.46
C LYS A 116 3.57 2.60 25.43
N LEU A 117 3.29 2.00 24.27
CA LEU A 117 4.26 1.86 23.19
C LEU A 117 4.75 3.22 22.67
N PHE A 118 3.85 4.20 22.55
CA PHE A 118 4.16 5.50 21.98
C PHE A 118 4.48 6.59 23.01
N TYR A 119 3.93 6.52 24.21
CA TYR A 119 4.02 7.58 25.20
C TYR A 119 4.62 7.15 26.54
N GLY A 120 4.91 5.86 26.72
CA GLY A 120 5.47 5.28 27.94
C GLY A 120 4.41 4.91 28.99
N GLU A 121 4.84 4.28 30.09
CA GLU A 121 3.93 3.77 31.13
C GLU A 121 3.14 4.86 31.85
N ASN A 122 3.70 6.05 32.01
CA ASN A 122 3.08 7.19 32.69
C ASN A 122 2.28 8.10 31.75
N TYR A 123 1.63 7.53 30.74
CA TYR A 123 0.90 8.30 29.74
C TYR A 123 -0.37 8.95 30.32
N LYS A 124 -0.78 10.09 29.74
CA LYS A 124 -2.11 10.66 29.93
C LYS A 124 -2.92 10.42 28.65
N PRO A 125 -4.18 9.94 28.69
CA PRO A 125 -4.96 9.66 27.48
C PRO A 125 -5.06 10.85 26.52
N MET A 126 -5.15 12.07 27.07
CA MET A 126 -5.19 13.31 26.30
C MET A 126 -3.95 13.54 25.43
N TRP A 127 -2.79 12.93 25.76
CA TRP A 127 -1.58 13.05 24.95
C TRP A 127 -1.72 12.46 23.54
N PHE A 128 -2.65 11.52 23.34
CA PHE A 128 -2.96 11.00 22.01
C PHE A 128 -3.27 12.11 20.99
N TRP A 129 -4.01 13.13 21.43
CA TRP A 129 -4.47 14.22 20.56
C TRP A 129 -3.49 15.38 20.44
N PHE A 130 -2.70 15.64 21.50
CA PHE A 130 -1.95 16.90 21.62
C PHE A 130 -0.43 16.73 21.68
N LYS A 131 0.08 15.51 21.77
CA LYS A 131 1.51 15.26 21.96
C LYS A 131 2.04 14.34 20.88
N PHE A 132 3.17 14.73 20.28
CA PHE A 132 3.94 13.83 19.45
C PHE A 132 4.60 12.76 20.32
N SER A 133 4.52 11.50 19.88
CA SER A 133 5.24 10.40 20.51
C SER A 133 6.74 10.66 20.42
N LYS A 134 7.45 10.34 21.49
CA LYS A 134 8.92 10.34 21.49
C LYS A 134 9.50 9.05 20.91
N ASN A 135 8.70 7.99 20.82
CA ASN A 135 9.10 6.68 20.33
C ASN A 135 8.87 6.59 18.82
N TRP A 136 9.75 7.25 18.06
CA TRP A 136 9.65 7.31 16.60
C TRP A 136 9.80 5.95 15.91
N ARG A 137 10.54 5.01 16.51
CA ARG A 137 10.78 3.68 15.92
C ARG A 137 9.50 2.86 15.69
N PRO A 138 8.70 2.56 16.73
CA PRO A 138 7.41 1.89 16.50
C PRO A 138 6.49 2.70 15.60
N GLN A 139 6.56 4.04 15.62
CA GLN A 139 5.68 4.87 14.77
C GLN A 139 6.03 4.71 13.30
N ALA A 140 7.32 4.79 12.96
CA ALA A 140 7.79 4.58 11.59
C ALA A 140 7.45 3.17 11.09
N ALA A 141 7.52 2.15 11.95
CA ALA A 141 7.12 0.79 11.60
C ALA A 141 5.61 0.67 11.36
N MET A 142 4.78 1.24 12.23
CA MET A 142 3.32 1.22 12.10
C MET A 142 2.87 2.00 10.86
N ILE A 143 3.39 3.21 10.66
CA ILE A 143 3.09 4.05 9.48
C ILE A 143 3.57 3.33 8.21
N GLY A 144 4.78 2.79 8.20
CA GLY A 144 5.30 2.05 7.05
C GLY A 144 4.44 0.82 6.70
N TYR A 145 3.97 0.09 7.71
CA TYR A 145 3.05 -1.03 7.53
C TYR A 145 1.71 -0.59 6.93
N ALA A 146 1.13 0.48 7.48
CA ALA A 146 -0.12 1.06 7.01
C ALA A 146 -0.03 1.61 5.58
N CYS A 147 1.02 2.40 5.30
CA CYS A 147 1.27 2.96 3.98
C CYS A 147 1.48 1.86 2.93
N TYR A 148 2.23 0.81 3.26
CA TYR A 148 2.43 -0.32 2.35
C TYR A 148 1.11 -0.92 1.90
N TRP A 149 0.27 -1.33 2.85
CA TRP A 149 -1.01 -1.97 2.54
C TRP A 149 -2.02 -1.02 1.91
N GLY A 150 -2.11 0.22 2.42
CA GLY A 150 -2.99 1.25 1.88
C GLY A 150 -2.69 1.53 0.41
N LEU A 151 -1.42 1.77 0.06
CA LEU A 151 -1.01 2.02 -1.32
C LEU A 151 -1.19 0.78 -2.21
N THR A 152 -0.83 -0.41 -1.71
CA THR A 152 -0.96 -1.65 -2.48
C THR A 152 -2.41 -1.95 -2.84
N VAL A 153 -3.35 -1.84 -1.88
CA VAL A 153 -4.79 -2.08 -2.15
C VAL A 153 -5.39 -0.94 -2.96
N GLY A 154 -4.99 0.30 -2.69
CA GLY A 154 -5.41 1.47 -3.46
C GLY A 154 -5.10 1.38 -4.94
N ALA A 155 -3.90 0.89 -5.27
CA ALA A 155 -3.42 0.72 -6.64
C ALA A 155 -4.18 -0.35 -7.44
N VAL A 156 -4.88 -1.28 -6.78
CA VAL A 156 -5.70 -2.30 -7.49
C VAL A 156 -6.88 -1.66 -8.22
N ILE A 157 -7.44 -0.56 -7.70
CA ILE A 157 -8.61 0.11 -8.28
C ILE A 157 -8.34 0.63 -9.71
N PRO A 158 -7.32 1.48 -9.97
CA PRO A 158 -7.03 1.95 -11.32
C PRO A 158 -6.63 0.80 -12.26
N VAL A 159 -5.82 -0.15 -11.79
CA VAL A 159 -5.37 -1.30 -12.58
C VAL A 159 -6.54 -2.17 -13.05
N VAL A 160 -7.44 -2.54 -12.13
CA VAL A 160 -8.65 -3.29 -12.47
C VAL A 160 -9.53 -2.44 -13.36
N GLY A 161 -9.70 -1.16 -13.07
CA GLY A 161 -10.45 -0.24 -13.91
C GLY A 161 -10.03 -0.25 -15.38
N TRP A 162 -8.73 -0.19 -15.63
CA TRP A 162 -8.20 -0.27 -16.98
C TRP A 162 -8.43 -1.63 -17.66
N ILE A 163 -8.40 -2.74 -16.91
CA ILE A 163 -8.74 -4.07 -17.47
C ILE A 163 -10.20 -4.09 -17.92
N TRP A 164 -11.11 -3.57 -17.10
CA TRP A 164 -12.54 -3.49 -17.45
C TRP A 164 -12.77 -2.59 -18.65
N TYR A 165 -12.06 -1.47 -18.73
CA TYR A 165 -12.05 -0.60 -19.89
C TYR A 165 -11.60 -1.33 -21.17
N MET A 166 -10.53 -2.13 -21.09
CA MET A 166 -10.06 -2.94 -22.23
C MET A 166 -11.01 -4.08 -22.62
N LEU A 167 -11.96 -4.43 -21.76
CA LEU A 167 -13.03 -5.40 -22.03
C LEU A 167 -14.32 -4.73 -22.51
N ASP A 168 -14.28 -3.42 -22.79
CA ASP A 168 -15.45 -2.60 -23.15
C ASP A 168 -16.57 -2.63 -22.09
N ILE A 169 -16.20 -2.84 -20.82
CA ILE A 169 -17.13 -2.79 -19.69
C ILE A 169 -17.00 -1.44 -18.99
N ASP A 170 -18.03 -0.62 -19.09
CA ASP A 170 -18.05 0.69 -18.46
C ASP A 170 -18.41 0.58 -16.96
N ILE A 171 -17.45 0.95 -16.11
CA ILE A 171 -17.64 1.06 -14.66
C ILE A 171 -17.60 2.56 -14.27
N PRO A 172 -18.65 3.13 -13.67
CA PRO A 172 -18.66 4.56 -13.36
C PRO A 172 -17.57 5.01 -12.37
N TRP A 173 -17.13 4.11 -11.49
CA TRP A 173 -16.26 4.45 -10.37
C TRP A 173 -14.77 4.22 -10.62
N TRP A 174 -14.36 3.58 -11.72
CA TRP A 174 -12.98 3.09 -11.84
C TRP A 174 -11.95 4.20 -12.05
N HIS A 175 -12.36 5.34 -12.62
CA HIS A 175 -11.53 6.56 -12.71
C HIS A 175 -11.63 7.44 -11.45
N SER A 176 -12.33 7.02 -10.40
CA SER A 176 -12.48 7.82 -9.19
C SER A 176 -11.22 7.70 -8.34
N ALA A 177 -10.31 8.66 -8.49
CA ALA A 177 -9.17 8.77 -7.59
C ALA A 177 -9.58 8.99 -6.13
N TYR A 178 -10.76 9.59 -5.89
CA TYR A 178 -11.31 9.69 -4.54
C TYR A 178 -11.65 8.34 -3.94
N LEU A 179 -12.15 7.40 -4.75
CA LEU A 179 -12.41 6.04 -4.30
C LEU A 179 -11.09 5.30 -4.02
N SER A 180 -10.12 5.38 -4.93
CA SER A 180 -8.79 4.79 -4.72
C SER A 180 -8.11 5.35 -3.48
N LEU A 181 -8.11 6.67 -3.30
CA LEU A 181 -7.56 7.34 -2.13
C LEU A 181 -8.34 6.98 -0.86
N GLY A 182 -9.67 6.99 -0.92
CA GLY A 182 -10.53 6.64 0.22
C GLY A 182 -10.31 5.20 0.69
N VAL A 183 -10.22 4.25 -0.24
CA VAL A 183 -9.88 2.86 0.07
C VAL A 183 -8.46 2.76 0.64
N SER A 184 -7.49 3.45 0.05
CA SER A 184 -6.10 3.47 0.53
C SER A 184 -6.02 3.94 1.98
N VAL A 185 -6.71 5.03 2.30
CA VAL A 185 -6.74 5.64 3.62
C VAL A 185 -7.47 4.73 4.62
N ALA A 186 -8.64 4.20 4.24
CA ALA A 186 -9.41 3.28 5.08
C ALA A 186 -8.62 2.01 5.42
N VAL A 187 -7.99 1.39 4.42
CA VAL A 187 -7.11 0.23 4.60
C VAL A 187 -5.89 0.62 5.45
N GLY A 188 -5.29 1.79 5.20
CA GLY A 188 -4.16 2.29 6.01
C GLY A 188 -4.51 2.35 7.50
N PHE A 189 -5.63 2.99 7.86
CA PHE A 189 -6.10 3.07 9.25
C PHE A 189 -6.42 1.69 9.85
N LEU A 190 -7.10 0.83 9.09
CA LEU A 190 -7.38 -0.54 9.52
C LEU A 190 -6.09 -1.31 9.81
N GLN A 191 -5.06 -1.15 8.97
CA GLN A 191 -3.79 -1.84 9.13
C GLN A 191 -2.94 -1.26 10.27
N MET A 192 -3.08 0.02 10.61
CA MET A 192 -2.53 0.55 11.86
C MET A 192 -3.14 -0.18 13.07
N TYR A 193 -4.47 -0.34 13.10
CA TYR A 193 -5.14 -1.06 14.17
C TYR A 193 -4.69 -2.53 14.26
N VAL A 194 -4.66 -3.25 13.13
CA VAL A 194 -4.19 -4.64 13.07
C VAL A 194 -2.75 -4.76 13.58
N TRP A 195 -1.86 -3.85 13.17
CA TRP A 195 -0.47 -3.85 13.61
C TRP A 195 -0.33 -3.66 15.13
N VAL A 196 -1.11 -2.76 15.72
CA VAL A 196 -1.13 -2.54 17.18
C VAL A 196 -1.69 -3.77 17.90
N GLN A 197 -2.75 -4.37 17.37
CA GLN A 197 -3.36 -5.59 17.91
C GLN A 197 -2.39 -6.78 17.88
N GLU A 198 -1.60 -6.94 16.81
CA GLU A 198 -0.54 -7.96 16.74
C GLU A 198 0.52 -7.77 17.84
N GLY A 199 0.90 -6.51 18.11
CA GLY A 199 1.82 -6.18 19.19
C GLY A 199 1.24 -6.50 20.57
N TYR A 200 -0.01 -6.11 20.81
CA TYR A 200 -0.73 -6.38 22.06
C TYR A 200 -0.82 -7.88 22.36
N ARG A 201 -1.23 -8.70 21.37
CA ARG A 201 -1.37 -10.17 21.54
C ARG A 201 -0.05 -10.86 21.85
N LYS A 202 1.08 -10.33 21.38
CA LYS A 202 2.40 -10.85 21.75
C LYS A 202 2.76 -10.58 23.20
N GLY A 203 2.21 -9.52 23.80
CA GLY A 203 2.36 -9.22 25.21
C GLY A 203 1.52 -10.10 26.13
N GLU A 204 0.40 -10.65 25.66
CA GLU A 204 -0.43 -11.59 26.43
C GLU A 204 0.20 -13.00 26.56
N HIS A 205 1.17 -13.33 25.70
CA HIS A 205 1.82 -14.64 25.64
C HIS A 205 3.27 -14.65 26.14
N ALA A 206 3.75 -13.52 26.68
CA ALA A 206 5.10 -13.34 27.22
C ALA A 206 5.08 -13.33 28.74
#